data_AF-A0A834XZ08-F1
#
_entry.id   AF-A0A834XZ08-F1
#
_cell.length_a   1.000
_cell.length_b   1.000
_cell.length_c   1.000
_cell.angle_alpha   90.00
_cell.angle_beta   90.00
_cell.angle_gamma   90.00
#
_symmetry.space_group_name_H-M   'P 1'
#
loop_
_entity.id
_entity.type
_entity.pdbx_description
1 polymer ?
#
loop_
_entity_poly.entity_id
_entity_poly.type
_entity_poly.pdbx_seq_one_letter_code
_entity_poly.pdbx_strand_id
1 'polypeptide(L)'
;MYQNISNLLSIVTIGACFVQKIPQILILKKKKKTNGISLTSLLLDLFSYTVMTSYNYINQYSLLSYMEYPVILFEQMIFLYFVLKCDDRIDAFAVVAAFCYLLFTVCLITERIPAIVLTFLIPMCTPISASSKIVQLIAIIQTKNGTSISLLTWLLSAFTNITRIFTIWIDSSDILLLANYTVSAVLSSTIMFFAQYYKRQTKVD
;
A
#
# COMPACT_ATOMS: atom_id res chain seq x y z
N MET A 1 -12.90 24.30 14.25
CA MET A 1 -13.85 23.43 13.50
C MET A 1 -13.10 22.51 12.53
N TYR A 2 -12.31 23.06 11.60
CA TYR A 2 -11.54 22.27 10.62
C TYR A 2 -10.56 21.25 11.23
N GLN A 3 -9.88 21.59 12.32
CA GLN A 3 -8.96 20.64 13.00
C GLN A 3 -9.68 19.40 13.57
N ASN A 4 -10.86 19.58 14.15
CA ASN A 4 -11.64 18.46 14.69
C ASN A 4 -12.11 17.51 13.57
N ILE A 5 -12.43 18.08 12.40
CA ILE A 5 -12.78 17.32 11.20
C ILE A 5 -11.53 16.56 10.70
N SER A 6 -10.36 17.21 10.62
CA SER A 6 -9.08 16.56 10.24
C SER A 6 -8.75 15.37 11.15
N ASN A 7 -8.88 15.55 12.48
CA ASN A 7 -8.62 14.50 13.46
C ASN A 7 -9.61 13.33 13.33
N LEU A 8 -10.91 13.63 13.16
CA LEU A 8 -11.94 12.60 12.95
C LEU A 8 -11.66 11.81 11.67
N LEU A 9 -11.34 12.51 10.58
CA LEU A 9 -11.00 11.89 9.30
C LEU A 9 -9.77 10.99 9.44
N SER A 10 -8.74 11.44 10.15
CA SER A 10 -7.52 10.65 10.40
C SER A 10 -7.83 9.35 11.16
N ILE A 11 -8.68 9.41 12.19
CA ILE A 11 -9.12 8.22 12.95
C ILE A 11 -9.90 7.26 12.06
N VAL A 12 -10.85 7.77 11.27
CA VAL A 12 -11.64 6.97 10.33
C VAL A 12 -10.73 6.33 9.27
N THR A 13 -9.74 7.06 8.77
CA THR A 13 -8.76 6.55 7.81
C THR A 13 -7.93 5.42 8.40
N ILE A 14 -7.40 5.59 9.61
CA ILE A 14 -6.67 4.52 10.30
C ILE A 14 -7.58 3.28 10.45
N GLY A 15 -8.83 3.48 10.85
CA GLY A 15 -9.82 2.40 10.93
C GLY A 15 -10.08 1.70 9.59
N ALA A 16 -10.13 2.46 8.48
CA ALA A 16 -10.27 1.91 7.14
C ALA A 16 -9.03 1.11 6.72
N CYS A 17 -7.82 1.56 7.10
CA CYS A 17 -6.57 0.86 6.83
C CYS A 17 -6.50 -0.51 7.50
N PHE A 18 -7.10 -0.71 8.68
CA PHE A 18 -7.16 -2.03 9.36
C PHE A 18 -7.96 -3.10 8.62
N VAL A 19 -8.78 -2.71 7.64
CA VAL A 19 -9.63 -3.63 6.87
C VAL A 19 -9.25 -3.59 5.40
N GLN A 20 -8.25 -2.79 5.02
CA GLN A 20 -8.01 -2.47 3.62
C GLN A 20 -7.64 -3.71 2.81
N LYS A 21 -6.73 -4.55 3.30
CA LYS A 21 -6.28 -5.76 2.57
C LYS A 21 -7.11 -7.01 2.86
N ILE A 22 -7.92 -7.01 3.93
CA ILE A 22 -8.77 -8.16 4.28
C ILE A 22 -9.64 -8.63 3.10
N PRO A 23 -10.37 -7.77 2.37
CA PRO A 23 -11.15 -8.18 1.20
C PRO A 23 -10.30 -8.84 0.09
N GLN A 24 -9.07 -8.35 -0.16
CA GLN A 24 -8.17 -8.97 -1.14
C GLN A 24 -7.75 -10.37 -0.70
N ILE A 25 -7.39 -10.55 0.58
CA ILE A 25 -7.02 -11.87 1.14
C ILE A 25 -8.18 -12.86 1.01
N LEU A 26 -9.42 -12.43 1.29
CA LEU A 26 -10.60 -13.29 1.19
C LEU A 26 -10.89 -13.71 -0.27
N ILE A 27 -10.77 -12.79 -1.21
CA ILE A 27 -10.93 -13.11 -2.65
C ILE A 27 -9.85 -14.09 -3.09
N LEU A 28 -8.60 -13.86 -2.70
CA LEU A 28 -7.48 -14.74 -3.03
C LEU A 28 -7.70 -16.16 -2.50
N LYS A 29 -8.10 -16.30 -1.23
CA LYS A 29 -8.44 -17.60 -0.62
C LYS A 29 -9.59 -18.31 -1.35
N LYS A 30 -10.61 -17.56 -1.78
CA LYS A 30 -11.78 -18.11 -2.49
C LYS A 30 -11.44 -18.53 -3.92
N LYS A 31 -10.67 -17.71 -4.63
CA LYS A 31 -10.39 -17.91 -6.07
C LYS A 31 -9.18 -18.79 -6.31
N LYS A 32 -8.25 -18.88 -5.36
CA LYS A 32 -6.95 -19.58 -5.49
C LYS A 32 -6.23 -19.24 -6.80
N LYS A 33 -6.35 -17.98 -7.21
CA LYS A 33 -5.74 -17.42 -8.42
C LYS A 33 -5.27 -16.02 -8.11
N THR A 34 -4.08 -15.70 -8.60
CA THR A 34 -3.42 -14.40 -8.43
C THR A 34 -3.46 -13.55 -9.70
N ASN A 35 -4.14 -14.01 -10.76
CA ASN A 35 -4.22 -13.28 -12.03
C ASN A 35 -4.65 -11.82 -11.80
N GLY A 36 -3.82 -10.90 -12.32
CA GLY A 36 -4.01 -9.46 -12.19
C GLY A 36 -3.37 -8.87 -10.95
N ILE A 37 -2.93 -9.64 -9.96
CA ILE A 37 -2.16 -9.17 -8.79
C ILE A 37 -0.69 -9.15 -9.15
N SER A 38 -0.02 -7.99 -9.04
CA SER A 38 1.40 -7.89 -9.37
C SER A 38 2.29 -8.04 -8.14
N LEU A 39 3.09 -9.11 -8.11
CA LEU A 39 4.06 -9.33 -7.03
C LEU A 39 5.05 -8.16 -6.90
N THR A 40 5.49 -7.59 -8.02
CA THR A 40 6.39 -6.43 -8.04
C THR A 40 5.75 -5.20 -7.39
N SER A 41 4.47 -4.93 -7.67
CA SER A 41 3.74 -3.86 -6.97
C SER A 41 3.71 -4.12 -5.47
N LEU A 42 3.44 -5.35 -5.05
CA LEU A 42 3.36 -5.67 -3.63
C LEU A 42 4.70 -5.45 -2.90
N LEU A 43 5.81 -5.76 -3.54
CA LEU A 43 7.16 -5.53 -3.01
C LEU A 43 7.54 -4.04 -2.96
N LEU A 44 7.14 -3.26 -3.98
CA LEU A 44 7.35 -1.81 -3.99
C LEU A 44 6.57 -1.12 -2.87
N ASP A 45 5.30 -1.49 -2.67
CA ASP A 45 4.50 -1.01 -1.54
C ASP A 45 5.13 -1.40 -0.21
N LEU A 46 5.56 -2.66 -0.06
CA LEU A 46 6.20 -3.17 1.15
C LEU A 46 7.43 -2.32 1.52
N PHE A 47 8.30 -2.05 0.55
CA PHE A 47 9.47 -1.21 0.73
C PHE A 47 9.10 0.23 1.15
N SER A 48 8.19 0.86 0.41
CA SER A 48 7.76 2.24 0.68
C SER A 48 7.16 2.39 2.09
N TYR A 49 6.29 1.46 2.50
CA TYR A 49 5.68 1.50 3.82
C TYR A 49 6.68 1.22 4.94
N THR A 50 7.68 0.38 4.70
CA THR A 50 8.77 0.12 5.66
C THR A 50 9.60 1.36 5.93
N VAL A 51 10.04 2.04 4.86
CA VAL A 51 10.81 3.29 4.97
C VAL A 51 9.99 4.36 5.69
N MET A 52 8.73 4.55 5.28
CA MET A 52 7.87 5.57 5.89
C MET A 52 7.61 5.30 7.36
N THR A 53 7.32 4.05 7.74
CA THR A 53 7.12 3.64 9.14
C THR A 53 8.40 3.86 9.95
N SER A 54 9.54 3.42 9.44
CA SER A 54 10.84 3.53 10.13
C SER A 54 11.22 4.99 10.36
N TYR A 55 11.09 5.84 9.33
CA TYR A 55 11.37 7.26 9.45
C TYR A 55 10.50 7.95 10.50
N ASN A 56 9.19 7.67 10.50
CA ASN A 56 8.30 8.30 11.47
C ASN A 56 8.56 7.81 12.90
N TYR A 57 8.92 6.54 13.07
CA TYR A 57 9.32 5.97 14.34
C TYR A 57 10.62 6.59 14.90
N ILE A 58 11.67 6.66 14.06
CA ILE A 58 13.00 7.18 14.46
C ILE A 58 12.91 8.67 14.81
N ASN A 59 12.14 9.45 14.05
CA ASN A 59 11.92 10.88 14.36
C ASN A 59 10.92 11.11 15.51
N GLN A 60 10.44 10.05 16.17
CA GLN A 60 9.55 10.09 17.32
C GLN A 60 8.27 10.91 17.08
N TYR A 61 7.72 10.87 15.85
CA TYR A 61 6.45 11.51 15.57
C TYR A 61 5.31 10.83 16.32
N SER A 62 4.23 11.59 16.54
CA SER A 62 3.07 11.08 17.26
C SER A 62 2.48 9.85 16.56
N LEU A 63 2.17 8.81 17.33
CA LEU A 63 1.64 7.54 16.83
C LEU A 63 0.45 7.75 15.88
N LEU A 64 -0.45 8.66 16.26
CA LEU A 64 -1.67 8.96 15.51
C LEU A 64 -1.39 9.55 14.12
N SER A 65 -0.25 10.24 13.94
CA SER A 65 0.11 10.88 12.67
C SER A 65 0.44 9.87 11.57
N TYR A 66 1.03 8.73 11.93
CA TYR A 66 1.62 7.80 10.96
C TYR A 66 1.15 6.35 11.12
N MET A 67 0.29 6.05 12.10
CA MET A 67 -0.20 4.69 12.42
C MET A 67 -0.80 3.91 11.23
N GLU A 68 -1.28 4.60 10.20
CA GLU A 68 -1.74 3.93 8.98
C GLU A 68 -0.64 3.09 8.32
N TYR A 69 0.61 3.56 8.32
CA TYR A 69 1.71 2.88 7.64
C TYR A 69 2.07 1.54 8.27
N PRO A 70 2.34 1.41 9.59
CA PRO A 70 2.62 0.11 10.20
C PRO A 70 1.43 -0.84 10.10
N VAL A 71 0.19 -0.34 10.17
CA VAL A 71 -1.02 -1.15 10.00
C VAL A 71 -1.09 -1.73 8.59
N ILE A 72 -0.98 -0.89 7.56
CA ILE A 72 -0.99 -1.33 6.15
C ILE A 72 0.20 -2.26 5.88
N LEU A 73 1.38 -1.95 6.42
CA LEU A 73 2.59 -2.75 6.24
C LEU A 73 2.39 -4.19 6.75
N PHE A 74 1.81 -4.34 7.94
CA PHE A 74 1.53 -5.65 8.52
C PHE A 74 0.54 -6.45 7.67
N GLU A 75 -0.57 -5.84 7.26
CA GLU A 75 -1.53 -6.49 6.38
C GLU A 75 -0.94 -6.86 5.01
N GLN A 76 -0.09 -5.99 4.48
CA GLN A 76 0.61 -6.18 3.20
C GLN A 76 1.55 -7.39 3.27
N MET A 77 2.28 -7.58 4.37
CA MET A 77 3.12 -8.78 4.57
C MET A 77 2.29 -10.06 4.59
N ILE A 78 1.15 -10.04 5.28
CA ILE A 78 0.21 -11.19 5.32
C ILE A 78 -0.32 -11.48 3.90
N PHE A 79 -0.75 -10.45 3.18
CA PHE A 79 -1.26 -10.59 1.83
C PHE A 79 -0.19 -11.13 0.87
N LEU A 80 1.03 -10.59 0.93
CA LEU A 80 2.17 -11.05 0.15
C LEU A 80 2.46 -12.53 0.39
N TYR A 81 2.46 -12.98 1.65
CA TYR A 81 2.62 -14.40 1.99
C TYR A 81 1.55 -15.27 1.32
N PHE A 82 0.27 -14.86 1.37
CA PHE A 82 -0.81 -15.62 0.72
C PHE A 82 -0.68 -15.64 -0.81
N VAL A 83 -0.21 -14.55 -1.42
CA VAL A 83 0.05 -14.49 -2.87
C VAL A 83 1.17 -15.47 -3.24
N LEU A 84 2.32 -15.41 -2.55
CA LEU A 84 3.43 -16.34 -2.77
C LEU A 84 3.01 -17.80 -2.55
N LYS A 85 2.19 -18.06 -1.52
CA LYS A 85 1.65 -19.39 -1.25
C LYS A 85 0.71 -19.88 -2.35
N CYS A 86 -0.10 -19.00 -2.93
CA CYS A 86 -1.03 -19.35 -3.99
C CYS A 86 -0.32 -19.62 -5.32
N ASP A 87 0.82 -18.98 -5.56
CA ASP A 87 1.65 -19.16 -6.75
C ASP A 87 2.70 -20.28 -6.59
N ASP A 88 2.70 -21.00 -5.46
CA ASP A 88 3.72 -22.00 -5.10
C ASP A 88 5.16 -21.45 -5.17
N ARG A 89 5.33 -20.16 -4.83
CA ARG A 89 6.61 -19.43 -4.85
C ARG A 89 7.27 -19.28 -3.47
N ILE A 90 6.91 -20.13 -2.52
CA ILE A 90 7.59 -20.20 -1.22
C ILE A 90 8.75 -21.18 -1.35
N ASP A 91 9.81 -20.73 -2.02
CA ASP A 91 11.06 -21.45 -2.19
C ASP A 91 12.16 -20.93 -1.25
N ALA A 92 13.34 -21.54 -1.30
CA ALA A 92 14.47 -21.11 -0.47
C ALA A 92 14.86 -19.65 -0.73
N PHE A 93 14.73 -19.18 -1.97
CA PHE A 93 15.02 -17.79 -2.32
C PHE A 93 14.05 -16.82 -1.65
N ALA A 94 12.74 -17.11 -1.66
CA ALA A 94 11.73 -16.30 -0.99
C ALA A 94 11.96 -16.24 0.52
N VAL A 95 12.37 -17.34 1.15
CA VAL A 95 12.71 -17.38 2.59
C VAL A 95 13.94 -16.53 2.89
N VAL A 96 15.01 -16.64 2.10
CA VAL A 96 16.22 -15.83 2.25
C VAL A 96 15.90 -14.35 2.03
N ALA A 97 15.11 -14.01 1.00
CA ALA A 97 14.69 -12.65 0.73
C ALA A 97 13.86 -12.05 1.89
N ALA A 98 12.93 -12.82 2.45
CA ALA A 98 12.16 -12.40 3.62
C ALA A 98 13.05 -12.17 4.85
N PHE A 99 14.04 -13.05 5.08
CA PHE A 99 15.02 -12.87 6.15
C PHE A 99 15.88 -11.62 5.96
N CYS A 100 16.41 -11.40 4.75
CA CYS A 100 17.17 -10.18 4.40
C CYS A 100 16.33 -8.91 4.59
N TYR A 101 15.05 -8.94 4.20
CA TYR A 101 14.12 -7.84 4.41
C TYR A 101 13.86 -7.56 5.90
N LEU A 102 13.69 -8.59 6.72
CA LEU A 102 13.54 -8.42 8.17
C LEU A 102 14.80 -7.83 8.81
N LEU A 103 15.98 -8.35 8.43
CA LEU A 103 17.26 -7.79 8.88
C LEU A 103 17.41 -6.32 8.48
N PHE A 104 17.10 -5.97 7.23
CA PHE A 104 17.10 -4.59 6.76
C PHE A 104 16.19 -3.70 7.60
N THR A 105 14.97 -4.15 7.89
CA THR A 105 13.99 -3.42 8.69
C THR A 105 14.48 -3.22 10.13
N VAL A 106 15.04 -4.26 10.77
CA VAL A 106 15.63 -4.16 12.11
C VAL A 106 16.81 -3.19 12.13
N CYS A 107 17.70 -3.24 11.13
CA CYS A 107 18.82 -2.33 11.01
C CYS A 107 18.38 -0.87 10.82
N LEU A 108 17.27 -0.63 10.10
CA LEU A 108 16.67 0.71 10.00
C LEU A 108 16.15 1.18 11.36
N ILE A 109 15.30 0.40 12.02
CA ILE A 109 14.62 0.79 13.26
C ILE A 109 15.61 0.98 14.43
N THR A 110 16.67 0.17 14.47
CA THR A 110 17.72 0.27 15.50
C THR A 110 18.79 1.31 15.19
N GLU A 111 18.57 2.17 14.19
CA GLU A 111 19.46 3.25 13.77
C GLU A 111 20.90 2.78 13.44
N ARG A 112 21.05 1.49 13.08
CA ARG A 112 22.33 0.92 12.64
C ARG A 112 22.72 1.40 11.24
N ILE A 113 21.72 1.83 10.47
CA ILE A 113 21.90 2.48 9.16
C ILE A 113 21.94 4.00 9.41
N PRO A 114 22.93 4.73 8.86
CA PRO A 114 23.04 6.17 9.08
C PRO A 114 21.81 6.92 8.55
N ALA A 115 21.38 7.96 9.28
CA ALA A 115 20.18 8.76 8.96
C ALA A 115 20.19 9.34 7.54
N ILE A 116 21.37 9.60 6.96
CA ILE A 116 21.51 10.07 5.57
C ILE A 116 20.80 9.15 4.57
N VAL A 117 20.77 7.83 4.83
CA VAL A 117 20.11 6.86 3.96
C VAL A 117 18.60 7.07 3.96
N LEU A 118 18.00 7.37 5.12
CA LEU A 118 16.58 7.71 5.22
C LEU A 118 16.26 9.02 4.50
N THR A 119 17.14 10.02 4.58
CA THR A 119 16.98 11.30 3.86
C THR A 119 16.92 11.10 2.34
N PHE A 120 17.63 10.12 1.80
CA PHE A 120 17.54 9.76 0.37
C PHE A 120 16.33 8.87 0.05
N LEU A 121 15.94 7.97 0.96
CA LEU A 121 14.84 7.03 0.75
C LEU A 121 13.46 7.68 0.83
N ILE A 122 13.27 8.64 1.73
CA ILE A 122 11.96 9.29 1.97
C ILE A 122 11.39 9.95 0.71
N PRO A 123 12.15 10.80 -0.02
CA PRO A 123 11.68 11.38 -1.27
C PRO A 123 11.33 10.33 -2.33
N MET A 124 11.92 9.13 -2.26
CA MET A 124 11.68 8.03 -3.18
C MET A 124 10.44 7.20 -2.83
N CYS A 125 9.93 7.24 -1.59
CA CYS A 125 8.70 6.54 -1.22
C CYS A 125 7.51 6.96 -2.10
N THR A 126 7.41 8.25 -2.38
CA THR A 126 6.38 8.85 -3.25
C THR A 126 6.36 8.25 -4.66
N PRO A 127 7.44 8.33 -5.46
CA PRO A 127 7.48 7.72 -6.77
C PRO A 127 7.38 6.20 -6.70
N ILE A 128 7.97 5.53 -5.70
CA ILE A 128 7.88 4.06 -5.54
C ILE A 128 6.41 3.62 -5.33
N SER A 129 5.67 4.31 -4.46
CA SER A 129 4.24 4.05 -4.21
C SER A 129 3.37 4.30 -5.44
N ALA A 130 3.70 5.32 -6.25
CA ALA A 130 3.04 5.57 -7.52
C ALA A 130 3.36 4.47 -8.55
N SER A 131 4.64 4.11 -8.70
CA SER A 131 5.11 3.04 -9.57
C SER A 131 4.47 1.69 -9.22
N SER A 132 4.32 1.38 -7.93
CA SER A 132 3.59 0.20 -7.47
C SER A 132 2.18 0.14 -8.06
N LYS A 133 1.41 1.22 -7.94
CA LYS A 133 0.04 1.30 -8.46
C LYS A 133 0.02 1.23 -9.99
N ILE A 134 0.96 1.87 -10.67
CA ILE A 134 1.09 1.77 -12.13
C ILE A 134 1.36 0.33 -12.58
N VAL A 135 2.32 -0.35 -11.95
CA VAL A 135 2.66 -1.75 -12.24
C VAL A 135 1.46 -2.67 -11.99
N GLN A 136 0.69 -2.40 -10.93
CA GLN A 136 -0.54 -3.11 -10.62
C GLN A 136 -1.66 -2.86 -11.64
N LEU A 137 -1.79 -1.63 -12.14
CA LEU A 137 -2.73 -1.29 -13.21
C LEU A 137 -2.36 -2.02 -14.51
N ILE A 138 -1.07 -2.01 -14.88
CA ILE A 138 -0.57 -2.72 -16.06
C ILE A 138 -0.88 -4.21 -15.95
N ALA A 139 -0.64 -4.82 -14.79
CA ALA A 139 -0.94 -6.24 -14.57
C ALA A 139 -2.43 -6.55 -14.81
N ILE A 140 -3.35 -5.70 -14.33
CA ILE A 140 -4.79 -5.89 -14.54
C ILE A 140 -5.17 -5.79 -16.02
N ILE A 141 -4.61 -4.81 -16.74
CA ILE A 141 -4.86 -4.62 -18.17
C ILE A 141 -4.31 -5.80 -18.98
N GLN A 142 -3.11 -6.28 -18.64
CA GLN A 142 -2.48 -7.41 -19.32
C GLN A 142 -3.23 -8.72 -19.10
N THR A 143 -3.66 -9.00 -17.87
CA THR A 143 -4.39 -10.25 -17.59
C THR A 143 -5.84 -10.20 -18.03
N LYS A 144 -6.38 -9.01 -18.34
CA LYS A 144 -7.80 -8.75 -18.70
C LYS A 144 -8.79 -9.42 -17.73
N ASN A 145 -8.38 -9.59 -16.48
CA ASN A 145 -9.13 -10.32 -15.48
C ASN A 145 -9.12 -9.54 -14.17
N GLY A 146 -10.28 -8.99 -13.81
CA GLY A 146 -10.47 -8.24 -12.56
C GLY A 146 -11.07 -9.07 -11.42
N THR A 147 -11.27 -10.38 -11.58
CA THR A 147 -12.01 -11.20 -10.60
C THR A 147 -11.22 -11.49 -9.33
N SER A 148 -9.89 -11.52 -9.42
CA SER A 148 -8.97 -11.69 -8.28
C SER A 148 -8.69 -10.38 -7.54
N ILE A 149 -9.09 -9.24 -8.13
CA ILE A 149 -8.89 -7.92 -7.56
C ILE A 149 -10.11 -7.50 -6.72
N SER A 150 -9.87 -7.14 -5.45
CA SER A 150 -10.92 -6.58 -4.60
C SER A 150 -11.19 -5.12 -4.94
N LEU A 151 -12.39 -4.85 -5.45
CA LEU A 151 -12.87 -3.48 -5.66
C LEU A 151 -12.92 -2.69 -4.34
N LEU A 152 -13.33 -3.35 -3.25
CA LEU A 152 -13.45 -2.70 -1.94
C LEU A 152 -12.09 -2.22 -1.44
N THR A 153 -11.02 -2.97 -1.66
CA THR A 153 -9.67 -2.56 -1.25
C THR A 153 -9.17 -1.33 -2.01
N TRP A 154 -9.45 -1.26 -3.32
CA TRP A 154 -9.08 -0.09 -4.11
C TRP A 154 -9.95 1.13 -3.83
N LEU A 155 -11.22 0.90 -3.46
CA LEU A 155 -12.10 1.96 -2.95
C LEU A 155 -11.58 2.51 -1.63
N LEU A 156 -11.24 1.65 -0.66
CA LEU A 156 -10.66 2.07 0.62
C LEU A 156 -9.31 2.77 0.42
N SER A 157 -8.50 2.32 -0.55
CA SER A 157 -7.27 2.99 -0.96
C SER A 157 -7.55 4.41 -1.48
N ALA A 158 -8.50 4.56 -2.42
CA ALA A 158 -8.87 5.87 -2.95
C ALA A 158 -9.39 6.80 -1.84
N PHE A 159 -10.27 6.29 -0.98
CA PHE A 159 -10.78 7.02 0.18
C PHE A 159 -9.65 7.50 1.11
N THR A 160 -8.74 6.61 1.49
CA THR A 160 -7.57 6.92 2.33
C THR A 160 -6.73 8.04 1.72
N ASN A 161 -6.40 7.93 0.43
CA ASN A 161 -5.59 8.94 -0.26
C ASN A 161 -6.32 10.29 -0.35
N ILE A 162 -7.63 10.30 -0.62
CA ILE A 162 -8.44 11.53 -0.66
C ILE A 162 -8.48 12.20 0.71
N THR A 163 -8.74 11.42 1.77
CA THR A 163 -8.72 11.94 3.14
C THR A 163 -7.36 12.55 3.48
N ARG A 164 -6.26 11.90 3.09
CA ARG A 164 -4.90 12.42 3.31
C ARG A 164 -4.63 13.73 2.57
N ILE A 165 -5.15 13.92 1.36
CA ILE A 165 -5.07 15.22 0.67
C ILE A 165 -5.71 16.31 1.53
N PHE A 166 -6.90 16.05 2.08
CA PHE A 166 -7.60 17.02 2.92
C PHE A 166 -6.85 17.32 4.23
N THR A 167 -6.42 16.28 4.97
CA THR A 167 -5.75 16.47 6.26
C THR A 167 -4.41 17.18 6.08
N ILE A 168 -3.62 16.82 5.05
CA ILE A 168 -2.32 17.45 4.78
C ILE A 168 -2.50 18.92 4.40
N TRP A 169 -3.52 19.23 3.59
CA TRP A 169 -3.83 20.61 3.25
C TRP A 169 -4.14 21.45 4.50
N ILE A 170 -4.87 20.88 5.46
CA ILE A 170 -5.22 21.55 6.73
C ILE A 170 -3.99 21.67 7.65
N ASP A 171 -3.21 20.60 7.82
CA ASP A 171 -2.20 20.50 8.88
C ASP A 171 -0.86 21.14 8.50
N SER A 172 -0.44 21.03 7.23
CA SER A 172 0.92 21.43 6.80
C SER A 172 0.99 22.14 5.45
N SER A 173 0.02 21.91 4.56
CA SER A 173 0.03 22.41 3.16
C SER A 173 1.29 22.01 2.37
N ASP A 174 1.89 20.86 2.67
CA ASP A 174 3.06 20.35 1.95
C ASP A 174 2.69 19.92 0.52
N ILE A 175 3.17 20.68 -0.46
CA ILE A 175 2.88 20.50 -1.89
C ILE A 175 3.35 19.14 -2.41
N LEU A 176 4.48 18.63 -1.92
CA LEU A 176 5.03 17.35 -2.39
C LEU A 176 4.15 16.19 -1.93
N LEU A 177 3.73 16.22 -0.66
CA LEU A 177 2.81 15.21 -0.14
C LEU A 177 1.44 15.31 -0.80
N LEU A 178 0.90 16.52 -0.98
CA LEU A 178 -0.37 16.73 -1.68
C LEU A 178 -0.33 16.17 -3.10
N ALA A 179 0.75 16.42 -3.85
CA ALA A 179 0.94 15.86 -5.18
C ALA A 179 0.99 14.32 -5.15
N ASN A 180 1.72 13.72 -4.21
CA ASN A 180 1.81 12.26 -4.09
C ASN A 180 0.45 11.60 -3.81
N TYR A 181 -0.28 12.11 -2.81
CA TYR A 181 -1.58 11.53 -2.46
C TYR A 181 -2.63 11.79 -3.55
N THR A 182 -2.53 12.89 -4.29
CA THR A 182 -3.37 13.14 -5.47
C THR A 182 -3.11 12.11 -6.55
N VAL A 183 -1.85 11.88 -6.93
CA VAL A 183 -1.48 10.84 -7.90
C VAL A 183 -1.93 9.46 -7.43
N SER A 184 -1.74 9.15 -6.14
CA SER A 184 -2.15 7.87 -5.55
C SER A 184 -3.67 7.68 -5.52
N ALA A 185 -4.45 8.75 -5.30
CA ALA A 185 -5.90 8.73 -5.34
C ALA A 185 -6.42 8.47 -6.76
N VAL A 186 -5.84 9.15 -7.76
CA VAL A 186 -6.16 8.95 -9.18
C VAL A 186 -5.86 7.51 -9.58
N LEU A 187 -4.63 7.03 -9.34
CA LEU A 187 -4.23 5.67 -9.70
C LEU A 187 -5.07 4.60 -9.00
N SER A 188 -5.38 4.76 -7.71
CA SER A 188 -6.23 3.82 -6.97
C SER A 188 -7.64 3.75 -7.58
N SER A 189 -8.19 4.91 -7.97
CA SER A 189 -9.50 5.00 -8.62
C SER A 189 -9.49 4.39 -10.01
N THR A 190 -8.43 4.62 -10.79
CA THR A 190 -8.24 4.00 -12.12
C THR A 190 -8.15 2.47 -12.01
N ILE A 191 -7.38 1.96 -11.05
CA ILE A 191 -7.29 0.51 -10.81
C ILE A 191 -8.65 -0.08 -10.45
N MET A 192 -9.41 0.59 -9.56
CA MET A 192 -10.77 0.18 -9.22
C MET A 192 -11.66 0.10 -10.46
N PHE A 193 -11.61 1.14 -11.31
CA PHE A 193 -12.38 1.19 -12.54
C PHE A 193 -12.06 0.04 -13.50
N PHE A 194 -10.77 -0.17 -13.80
CA PHE A 194 -10.35 -1.25 -14.70
C PHE A 194 -10.62 -2.65 -14.12
N ALA A 195 -10.41 -2.85 -12.82
CA ALA A 195 -10.78 -4.09 -12.15
C ALA A 195 -12.28 -4.38 -12.28
N GLN A 196 -13.13 -3.36 -12.14
CA GLN A 196 -14.58 -3.51 -12.29
C GLN A 196 -14.96 -3.80 -13.75
N TYR A 197 -14.36 -3.08 -14.69
CA TYR A 197 -14.59 -3.26 -16.12
C TYR A 197 -14.30 -4.69 -16.57
N TYR A 198 -13.09 -5.20 -16.30
CA TYR A 198 -12.71 -6.57 -16.68
C TYR A 198 -13.47 -7.64 -15.90
N LYS A 199 -13.82 -7.38 -14.63
CA LYS A 199 -14.66 -8.29 -13.85
C LYS A 199 -16.06 -8.47 -14.47
N ARG A 200 -16.63 -7.42 -15.09
CA ARG A 200 -17.90 -7.53 -15.81
C ARG A 200 -17.76 -8.37 -17.08
N GLN A 201 -16.69 -8.18 -17.84
CA GLN A 201 -16.44 -8.94 -19.07
C GLN A 201 -16.27 -10.45 -18.80
N THR A 202 -15.45 -10.81 -17.82
CA THR A 202 -15.23 -12.23 -17.43
C THR A 202 -16.45 -12.96 -16.86
N LYS A 203 -17.58 -12.27 -16.62
CA LYS A 203 -18.85 -12.89 -16.21
C LYS A 203 -19.79 -13.16 -17.38
N VAL A 204 -19.52 -12.54 -18.53
CA VAL A 204 -20.33 -12.65 -19.74
C VAL A 204 -19.86 -13.80 -20.62
N ASP A 205 -18.61 -14.25 -20.43
CA ASP A 205 -18.04 -15.50 -20.96
C ASP A 205 -18.30 -16.69 -20.02
#